data_AF-A0A1A7WLG9-F1
#
_entry.id   AF-A0A1A7WLG9-F1
#
_cell.length_a   1.000
_cell.length_b   1.000
_cell.length_c   1.000
_cell.angle_alpha   90.00
_cell.angle_beta   90.00
_cell.angle_gamma   90.00
#
_symmetry.space_group_name_H-M   'P 1'
#
loop_
_entity.id
_entity.type
_entity.pdbx_description
1 polymer ?
#
loop_
_entity_poly.entity_id
_entity_poly.type
_entity_poly.pdbx_seq_one_letter_code
_entity_poly.pdbx_strand_id
1 'polypeptide(L)'
;IPPKSSYIHEFPEELKNHGAYLGYTVTSIVSSRNGRLLVAGAPRFNHTGKVIIFTLSNLGNLTILHSLKGHQIGSYYGSEIAPLDIDGDGITDNLLV
;
A
#
# COMPACT_ATOMS: atom_id res chain seq x y z
N ILE A 1 -13.89 6.46 6.64
CA ILE A 1 -13.55 5.42 5.63
C ILE A 1 -13.43 6.14 4.29
N PRO A 2 -12.30 6.04 3.56
CA PRO A 2 -12.12 6.73 2.27
C PRO A 2 -13.17 6.29 1.24
N PRO A 3 -13.68 7.19 0.40
CA PRO A 3 -14.61 6.82 -0.65
C PRO A 3 -13.92 5.93 -1.69
N LYS A 4 -14.69 5.05 -2.34
CA LYS A 4 -14.15 4.13 -3.36
C LYS A 4 -13.44 4.86 -4.51
N SER A 5 -13.90 6.06 -4.86
CA SER A 5 -13.30 6.91 -5.88
C SER A 5 -11.84 7.28 -5.59
N SER A 6 -11.42 7.31 -4.32
CA SER A 6 -10.03 7.60 -3.93
C SER A 6 -9.02 6.56 -4.43
N TYR A 7 -9.48 5.38 -4.85
CA TYR A 7 -8.62 4.27 -5.29
C TYR A 7 -8.64 4.04 -6.80
N ILE A 8 -9.51 4.73 -7.56
CA ILE A 8 -9.88 4.32 -8.93
C ILE A 8 -8.70 4.30 -9.91
N HIS A 9 -7.70 5.17 -9.71
CA HIS A 9 -6.50 5.21 -10.54
C HIS A 9 -5.58 4.00 -10.30
N GLU A 10 -5.59 3.44 -9.08
CA GLU A 10 -4.75 2.30 -8.71
C GLU A 10 -5.49 0.96 -8.75
N PHE A 11 -6.81 0.99 -8.59
CA PHE A 11 -7.71 -0.16 -8.57
C PHE A 11 -8.86 0.11 -9.53
N PRO A 12 -8.62 -0.08 -10.84
CA PRO A 12 -9.57 0.29 -11.87
C PRO A 12 -10.74 -0.71 -11.90
N GLU A 13 -11.91 -0.27 -12.36
CA GLU A 13 -13.18 -1.01 -12.20
C GLU A 13 -13.19 -2.33 -12.97
N GLU A 14 -12.41 -2.44 -14.06
CA GLU A 14 -12.23 -3.68 -14.84
C GLU A 14 -11.67 -4.81 -13.97
N LEU A 15 -10.85 -4.47 -12.96
CA LEU A 15 -10.24 -5.44 -12.04
C LEU A 15 -11.05 -5.67 -10.76
N LYS A 16 -12.20 -5.00 -10.58
CA LYS A 16 -13.01 -5.08 -9.36
C LYS A 16 -13.40 -6.52 -8.99
N ASN A 17 -13.77 -7.32 -9.98
CA ASN A 17 -14.23 -8.70 -9.76
C ASN A 17 -13.07 -9.69 -9.54
N HIS A 18 -11.82 -9.24 -9.65
CA HIS A 18 -10.65 -10.08 -9.41
C HIS A 18 -10.28 -10.17 -7.91
N GLY A 19 -10.94 -9.36 -7.06
CA GLY A 19 -10.79 -9.42 -5.61
C GLY A 19 -9.36 -9.13 -5.16
N ALA A 20 -8.90 -7.90 -5.36
CA ALA A 20 -7.51 -7.49 -5.13
C ALA A 20 -7.02 -7.67 -3.67
N TYR A 21 -7.94 -7.78 -2.70
CA TYR A 21 -7.65 -7.89 -1.26
C TYR A 21 -6.84 -6.70 -0.74
N LEU A 22 -7.17 -5.49 -1.17
CA LEU A 22 -6.57 -4.28 -0.59
C LEU A 22 -6.87 -4.22 0.92
N GLY A 23 -5.81 -4.06 1.71
CA GLY A 23 -5.89 -4.08 3.17
C GLY A 23 -5.69 -5.47 3.77
N TYR A 24 -5.27 -6.47 2.98
CA TYR A 24 -4.86 -7.77 3.50
C TYR A 24 -3.72 -7.63 4.53
N THR A 25 -2.76 -6.76 4.23
CA THR A 25 -1.77 -6.25 5.18
C THR A 25 -1.86 -4.73 5.27
N VAL A 26 -1.60 -4.22 6.48
CA VAL A 26 -1.53 -2.80 6.76
C VAL A 26 -0.39 -2.51 7.73
N THR A 27 0.32 -1.43 7.51
CA THR A 27 1.33 -0.92 8.44
C THR A 27 1.47 0.60 8.26
N SER A 28 2.35 1.21 9.05
CA SER A 28 2.71 2.62 8.89
C SER A 28 4.23 2.78 8.87
N ILE A 29 4.70 3.77 8.12
CA ILE A 29 6.12 4.14 8.06
C ILE A 29 6.28 5.60 8.45
N VAL A 30 7.48 5.97 8.92
CA VAL A 30 7.84 7.36 9.17
C VAL A 30 8.78 7.80 8.05
N SER A 31 8.34 8.76 7.26
CA SER A 31 9.13 9.37 6.20
C SER A 31 9.72 10.69 6.70
N SER A 32 11.00 10.93 6.42
CA SER A 32 11.67 12.19 6.78
C SER A 32 11.02 13.44 6.16
N ARG A 33 10.32 13.30 5.03
CA ARG A 33 9.67 14.42 4.32
C ARG A 33 8.18 14.56 4.64
N ASN A 34 7.49 13.45 4.77
CA ASN A 34 6.02 13.43 4.83
C ASN A 34 5.47 13.05 6.22
N GLY A 35 6.35 12.80 7.20
CA GLY A 35 5.96 12.27 8.50
C GLY A 35 5.37 10.86 8.37
N ARG A 36 4.31 10.57 9.14
CA ARG A 36 3.72 9.24 9.15
C ARG A 36 2.88 8.98 7.91
N LEU A 37 3.20 7.91 7.20
CA LEU A 37 2.47 7.40 6.03
C LEU A 37 1.87 6.03 6.34
N LEU A 38 0.80 5.68 5.62
CA LEU A 38 0.17 4.36 5.70
C LEU A 38 0.57 3.52 4.50
N VAL A 39 0.70 2.22 4.71
CA VAL A 39 1.02 1.24 3.69
C VAL A 39 -0.04 0.15 3.71
N ALA A 40 -0.54 -0.25 2.55
CA ALA A 40 -1.48 -1.35 2.42
C ALA A 40 -1.11 -2.29 1.27
N GLY A 41 -1.16 -3.59 1.55
CA GLY A 41 -0.98 -4.64 0.57
C GLY A 41 -2.30 -5.08 -0.07
N ALA A 42 -2.20 -5.47 -1.34
CA ALA A 42 -3.27 -6.04 -2.15
C ALA A 42 -2.72 -7.25 -2.93
N PRO A 43 -2.44 -8.38 -2.24
CA PRO A 43 -1.65 -9.48 -2.81
C PRO A 43 -2.32 -10.22 -3.97
N ARG A 44 -3.63 -9.99 -4.17
CA ARG A 44 -4.38 -10.56 -5.31
C ARG A 44 -4.58 -9.58 -6.47
N PHE A 45 -4.10 -8.34 -6.35
CA PHE A 45 -4.23 -7.35 -7.41
C PHE A 45 -3.64 -7.89 -8.72
N ASN A 46 -4.46 -7.93 -9.79
CA ASN A 46 -4.09 -8.42 -11.11
C ASN A 46 -3.37 -9.79 -11.08
N HIS A 47 -3.68 -10.63 -10.09
CA HIS A 47 -3.05 -11.92 -9.82
C HIS A 47 -1.54 -11.90 -9.54
N THR A 48 -0.88 -10.73 -9.53
CA THR A 48 0.56 -10.60 -9.26
C THR A 48 0.88 -9.88 -7.96
N GLY A 49 -0.08 -9.10 -7.42
CA GLY A 49 0.06 -8.35 -6.17
C GLY A 49 0.42 -6.88 -6.36
N LYS A 50 0.13 -6.07 -5.33
CA LYS A 50 0.41 -4.63 -5.29
C LYS A 50 0.57 -4.17 -3.84
N VAL A 51 1.39 -3.14 -3.61
CA VAL A 51 1.46 -2.36 -2.37
C VAL A 51 1.27 -0.88 -2.69
N ILE A 52 0.47 -0.17 -1.90
CA ILE A 52 0.32 1.29 -2.01
C ILE A 52 0.81 1.97 -0.73
N ILE A 53 1.41 3.15 -0.88
CA ILE A 53 1.80 4.04 0.22
C ILE A 53 0.99 5.32 0.08
N PHE A 54 0.31 5.75 1.14
CA PHE A 54 -0.66 6.83 1.07
C PHE A 54 -0.76 7.65 2.37
N THR A 55 -1.26 8.88 2.24
CA THR A 55 -1.74 9.68 3.37
C THR A 55 -3.23 9.47 3.55
N LEU A 56 -3.71 9.60 4.79
CA LEU A 56 -5.13 9.54 5.12
C LEU A 56 -5.46 10.62 6.15
N SER A 57 -6.34 11.56 5.78
CA SER A 57 -6.84 12.57 6.72
C SER A 57 -8.01 12.04 7.55
N ASN A 58 -8.28 12.70 8.68
CA ASN A 58 -9.44 12.39 9.53
C ASN A 58 -10.79 12.59 8.81
N LEU A 59 -10.82 13.41 7.75
CA LEU A 59 -12.00 13.60 6.90
C LEU A 59 -12.17 12.48 5.87
N GLY A 60 -11.26 11.50 5.84
CA GLY A 60 -11.28 10.39 4.89
C GLY A 60 -10.62 10.71 3.54
N ASN A 61 -9.95 11.86 3.41
CA ASN A 61 -9.22 12.20 2.19
C ASN A 61 -7.96 11.34 2.13
N LEU A 62 -7.90 10.49 1.11
CA LEU A 62 -6.77 9.61 0.86
C LEU A 62 -6.00 10.10 -0.36
N THR A 63 -4.67 10.14 -0.26
CA THR A 63 -3.78 10.45 -1.39
C THR A 63 -2.70 9.39 -1.50
N ILE A 64 -2.70 8.67 -2.63
CA ILE A 64 -1.68 7.66 -2.92
C ILE A 64 -0.42 8.36 -3.41
N LEU A 65 0.70 8.09 -2.74
CA LEU A 65 2.02 8.64 -3.04
C LEU A 65 2.85 7.69 -3.90
N HIS A 66 2.76 6.39 -3.60
CA HIS A 66 3.50 5.34 -4.31
C HIS A 66 2.63 4.11 -4.54
N SER A 67 2.91 3.42 -5.66
CA SER A 67 2.26 2.17 -6.07
C SER A 67 3.32 1.21 -6.60
N LEU A 68 3.53 0.10 -5.89
CA LEU A 68 4.51 -0.93 -6.20
C LEU A 68 3.76 -2.18 -6.68
N LYS A 69 4.12 -2.72 -7.85
CA LYS A 69 3.46 -3.87 -8.45
C LYS A 69 4.33 -5.11 -8.38
N GLY A 70 3.74 -6.23 -7.99
CA GLY A 70 4.36 -7.54 -8.13
C GLY A 70 4.37 -7.97 -9.59
N HIS A 71 5.37 -8.78 -9.96
CA HIS A 71 5.59 -9.19 -11.36
C HIS A 71 5.16 -10.63 -11.64
N GLN A 72 5.34 -11.53 -10.69
CA GLN A 72 5.03 -12.95 -10.87
C GLN A 72 3.59 -13.27 -10.46
N ILE A 73 2.85 -13.96 -11.33
CA ILE A 73 1.50 -14.44 -11.05
C ILE A 73 1.53 -15.41 -9.86
N GLY A 74 0.61 -15.23 -8.92
CA GLY A 74 0.46 -16.11 -7.75
C GLY A 74 1.53 -15.92 -6.67
N SER A 75 2.49 -15.00 -6.86
CA SER A 75 3.55 -14.74 -5.87
C SER A 75 3.06 -14.15 -4.56
N TYR A 76 1.85 -13.59 -4.57
CA TYR A 76 1.22 -12.98 -3.40
C TYR A 76 1.97 -11.72 -2.91
N TYR A 77 2.70 -11.02 -3.80
CA TYR A 77 3.45 -9.80 -3.48
C TYR A 77 2.62 -8.77 -2.71
N GLY A 78 3.10 -8.34 -1.55
CA GLY A 78 2.38 -7.46 -0.62
C GLY A 78 1.53 -8.19 0.42
N SER A 79 1.63 -9.52 0.54
CA SER A 79 0.96 -10.29 1.59
C SER A 79 1.61 -10.21 2.96
N GLU A 80 2.84 -9.71 3.03
CA GLU A 80 3.58 -9.38 4.24
C GLU A 80 4.36 -8.09 3.97
N ILE A 81 4.40 -7.19 4.95
CA ILE A 81 5.08 -5.89 4.80
C ILE A 81 5.74 -5.54 6.13
N ALA A 82 7.04 -5.26 6.11
CA ALA A 82 7.79 -4.90 7.31
C ALA A 82 8.61 -3.61 7.08
N PRO A 83 8.29 -2.52 7.81
CA PRO A 83 9.15 -1.34 7.82
C PRO A 83 10.37 -1.59 8.70
N LEU A 84 11.52 -1.11 8.25
CA LEU A 84 12.80 -1.25 8.95
C LEU A 84 13.47 0.12 9.09
N ASP A 85 13.71 0.49 10.34
CA ASP A 85 14.60 1.56 10.77
C ASP A 85 15.92 0.88 11.17
N ILE A 86 16.95 1.04 10.35
CA ILE A 86 18.22 0.32 10.46
C ILE A 86 19.13 1.00 11.47
N ASP A 87 19.18 2.33 11.46
CA ASP A 87 20.10 3.11 12.28
C ASP A 87 19.47 3.64 13.59
N GLY A 88 18.15 3.47 13.75
CA GLY A 88 17.41 3.78 14.96
C GLY A 88 17.09 5.27 15.11
N ASP A 89 17.10 6.04 14.02
CA ASP A 89 16.81 7.48 14.05
C ASP A 89 15.30 7.80 14.12
N GLY A 90 14.44 6.78 14.04
CA GLY A 90 12.99 6.89 14.05
C GLY A 90 12.36 7.13 12.67
N ILE A 91 13.18 7.19 11.60
CA ILE A 91 12.77 7.23 10.21
C ILE A 91 12.84 5.83 9.62
N THR A 92 11.89 5.48 8.76
CA THR A 92 11.90 4.22 8.05
C THR A 92 12.85 4.29 6.86
N ASP A 93 13.94 3.54 6.90
CA ASP A 93 14.93 3.44 5.81
C ASP A 93 14.44 2.53 4.68
N ASN A 94 13.91 1.36 5.05
CA ASN A 94 13.56 0.32 4.12
C ASN A 94 12.14 -0.20 4.38
N LEU A 95 11.48 -0.57 3.28
CA LEU A 95 10.20 -1.27 3.31
C LEU A 95 10.41 -2.63 2.66
N LEU A 96 10.28 -3.69 3.45
CA LEU A 96 10.34 -5.07 2.97
C LEU A 96 8.95 -5.50 2.51
N VAL A 97 8.88 -6.15 1.34
CA VAL A 97 7.66 -6.63 0.68
C VAL A 97 7.88 -7.99 0.04
#